data_AF-A0A1H6UBF7-F1
#
_entry.id   AF-A0A1H6UBF7-F1
#
_cell.length_a   1.000
_cell.length_b   1.000
_cell.length_c   1.000
_cell.angle_alpha   90.00
_cell.angle_beta   90.00
_cell.angle_gamma   90.00
#
_symmetry.space_group_name_H-M   'P 1'
#
loop_
_entity.id
_entity.type
_entity.pdbx_description
1 polymer ?
#
loop_
_entity_poly.entity_id
_entity_poly.type
_entity_poly.pdbx_seq_one_letter_code
_entity_poly.pdbx_strand_id
1 'polypeptide(L)'
;MAISLKTTSGKILASVALLGTAAAVAGMGTYGAFTSSTSASQAVTAGTVTIALGTGTSNTLNVPVAGLLPGDKVEKLVTLANTGNSDLNNVTLTTSAGTTASLLTTDTTNGLQLTIENCSVAWTGTAAPYSCAGTKTTVLATGPVIAANKALNNLTSLTSTKTDNLKVTTTFPTTAGDTFQGATSTIGFSFTGTQRTETTK
;
A
#
# COMPACT_ATOMS: atom_id res chain seq x y z
N MET A 1 14.69 34.24 73.83
CA MET A 1 14.15 34.04 75.19
C MET A 1 14.56 32.64 75.63
N ALA A 2 15.54 32.50 76.54
CA ALA A 2 16.04 31.19 76.95
C ALA A 2 15.11 30.58 78.01
N ILE A 3 14.56 29.39 77.75
CA ILE A 3 13.72 28.67 78.72
C ILE A 3 14.63 28.14 79.84
N SER A 4 14.37 28.57 81.08
CA SER A 4 15.14 28.12 82.25
C SER A 4 14.56 26.81 82.81
N LEU A 5 15.33 25.73 82.78
CA LEU A 5 14.92 24.36 83.18
C LEU A 5 15.04 24.08 84.70
N LYS A 6 15.31 25.09 85.53
CA LYS A 6 15.56 24.90 86.97
C LYS A 6 14.30 24.73 87.83
N THR A 7 13.10 24.99 87.32
CA THR A 7 11.85 24.90 88.08
C THR A 7 10.89 23.88 87.48
N THR A 8 10.06 23.26 88.32
CA THR A 8 9.07 22.23 87.91
C THR A 8 8.15 22.73 86.80
N SER A 9 7.75 23.99 86.84
CA SER A 9 6.93 24.63 85.80
C SER A 9 7.68 24.82 84.48
N GLY A 10 8.99 25.08 84.51
CA GLY A 10 9.84 25.15 83.30
C GLY A 10 10.01 23.79 82.63
N LYS A 11 10.04 22.70 83.41
CA LYS A 11 10.07 21.33 82.88
C LYS A 11 8.74 20.94 82.25
N ILE A 12 7.60 21.34 82.83
CA ILE A 12 6.27 21.08 82.25
C ILE A 12 6.08 21.86 80.95
N LEU A 13 6.48 23.13 80.89
CA LEU A 13 6.42 23.91 79.65
C LEU A 13 7.31 23.31 78.54
N ALA A 14 8.50 22.80 78.91
CA ALA A 14 9.38 22.12 77.97
C ALA A 14 8.76 20.80 77.45
N SER A 15 8.10 20.02 78.31
CA SER A 15 7.42 18.77 77.91
C SER A 15 6.20 19.02 77.01
N VAL A 16 5.40 20.06 77.31
CA VAL A 16 4.24 20.43 76.49
C VAL A 16 4.69 21.02 75.15
N ALA A 17 5.77 21.81 75.13
CA ALA A 17 6.38 22.28 73.88
C ALA A 17 6.90 21.11 73.04
N LEU A 18 7.53 20.09 73.65
CA LEU A 18 8.03 18.90 72.94
C LEU A 18 6.88 18.06 72.35
N LEU A 19 5.80 17.88 73.12
CA LEU A 19 4.60 17.15 72.68
C LEU A 19 3.81 17.93 71.61
N GLY A 20 3.78 19.26 71.70
CA GLY A 20 3.21 20.13 70.66
C GLY A 20 4.00 20.08 69.35
N THR A 21 5.34 20.01 69.42
CA THR A 21 6.17 19.79 68.24
C THR A 21 6.06 18.37 67.68
N ALA A 22 5.81 17.35 68.50
CA ALA A 22 5.57 15.98 68.03
C ALA A 22 4.18 15.82 67.39
N ALA A 23 3.15 16.47 67.93
CA ALA A 23 1.79 16.45 67.38
C ALA A 23 1.64 17.27 66.09
N ALA A 24 2.46 18.32 65.90
CA ALA A 24 2.51 19.07 64.65
C ALA A 24 3.14 18.28 63.47
N VAL A 25 3.90 17.21 63.76
CA VAL A 25 4.48 16.32 62.74
C VAL A 25 3.51 15.17 62.37
N ALA A 26 2.41 14.98 63.12
CA ALA A 26 1.38 13.98 62.79
C ALA A 26 0.40 14.44 61.69
N GLY A 27 0.51 15.67 61.21
CA GLY A 27 -0.45 16.27 60.26
C GLY A 27 0.06 16.49 58.84
N MET A 28 1.35 16.33 58.55
CA MET A 28 1.92 16.67 57.24
C MET A 28 2.92 15.60 56.79
N GLY A 29 2.46 14.71 55.91
CA GLY A 29 3.37 13.89 55.10
C GLY A 29 3.17 12.39 55.17
N THR A 30 2.01 11.89 54.74
CA THR A 30 2.01 10.66 53.93
C THR A 30 0.89 10.71 52.89
N TYR A 31 0.95 11.70 52.01
CA TYR A 31 0.54 11.40 50.64
C TYR A 31 1.65 10.50 50.09
N GLY A 32 1.50 9.19 50.28
CA GLY A 32 2.07 8.24 49.33
C GLY A 32 1.37 8.46 48.01
N ALA A 33 1.71 9.55 47.32
CA ALA A 33 1.38 9.68 45.91
C ALA A 33 2.19 8.58 45.23
N PHE A 34 1.57 7.42 45.02
CA PHE A 34 2.07 6.40 44.11
C PHE A 34 1.96 6.96 42.69
N THR A 35 2.79 7.94 42.35
CA THR A 35 2.98 8.37 40.98
C THR A 35 3.94 7.39 40.34
N SER A 36 3.41 6.23 39.95
CA SER A 36 4.05 5.39 38.95
C SER A 36 3.88 6.08 37.60
N SER A 37 4.87 6.85 37.17
CA SER A 37 4.97 7.27 35.77
C SER A 37 5.73 6.19 34.99
N THR A 38 5.01 5.26 34.38
CA THR A 38 5.58 4.40 33.34
C THR A 38 5.66 5.20 32.05
N SER A 39 6.86 5.65 31.68
CA SER A 39 7.10 6.14 30.33
C SER A 39 7.22 4.93 29.39
N ALA A 40 6.13 4.56 28.73
CA ALA A 40 6.17 3.65 27.60
C ALA A 40 6.57 4.45 26.36
N SER A 41 7.77 4.18 25.81
CA SER A 41 8.14 4.71 24.51
C SER A 41 7.58 3.78 23.45
N GLN A 42 6.52 4.22 22.76
CA GLN A 42 5.99 3.48 21.61
C GLN A 42 6.68 4.00 20.35
N ALA A 43 7.54 3.18 19.75
CA ALA A 43 8.04 3.44 18.41
C ALA A 43 6.88 3.24 17.42
N VAL A 44 6.38 4.33 16.84
CA VAL A 44 5.33 4.30 15.81
C VAL A 44 5.98 4.53 14.46
N THR A 45 6.17 3.46 13.68
CA THR A 45 6.58 3.55 12.28
C THR A 45 5.34 3.72 11.42
N ALA A 46 5.27 4.81 10.64
CA ALA A 46 4.19 5.03 9.70
C ALA A 46 4.19 3.97 8.57
N GLY A 47 2.98 3.58 8.15
CA GLY A 47 2.78 2.70 7.01
C GLY A 47 3.21 3.37 5.70
N THR A 48 4.01 2.70 4.87
CA THR A 48 4.33 3.12 3.50
C THR A 48 3.55 2.29 2.50
N VAL A 49 2.98 2.94 1.49
CA VAL A 49 2.33 2.30 0.34
C VAL A 49 3.21 2.55 -0.87
N THR A 50 3.80 1.49 -1.39
CA THR A 50 4.66 1.59 -2.57
C THR A 50 4.37 0.41 -3.49
N ILE A 51 3.90 0.72 -4.70
CA ILE A 51 3.81 -0.27 -5.77
C ILE A 51 5.01 -0.06 -6.68
N ALA A 52 5.83 -1.10 -6.79
CA ALA A 52 6.88 -1.17 -7.78
C ALA A 52 6.41 -2.04 -8.95
N LEU A 53 6.53 -1.49 -10.16
CA LEU A 53 6.56 -2.28 -11.38
C LEU A 53 8.04 -2.61 -11.62
N GLY A 54 8.37 -3.89 -11.80
CA GLY A 54 9.76 -4.37 -11.84
C GLY A 54 10.73 -3.50 -12.65
N THR A 55 11.97 -3.38 -12.20
CA THR A 55 13.02 -2.58 -12.85
C THR A 55 13.78 -3.40 -13.90
N GLY A 56 13.98 -2.85 -15.11
CA GLY A 56 14.80 -3.44 -16.19
C GLY A 56 14.08 -3.46 -17.55
N THR A 57 14.68 -4.15 -18.54
CA THR A 57 14.11 -4.41 -19.89
C THR A 57 12.75 -5.14 -19.88
N SER A 58 12.24 -5.51 -18.70
CA SER A 58 10.95 -6.16 -18.49
C SER A 58 9.77 -5.18 -18.46
N ASN A 59 9.96 -3.90 -18.11
CA ASN A 59 8.88 -2.90 -18.13
C ASN A 59 8.67 -2.37 -19.56
N THR A 60 7.92 -3.13 -20.36
CA THR A 60 7.70 -2.87 -21.80
C THR A 60 6.32 -2.28 -22.13
N LEU A 61 5.64 -1.73 -21.12
CA LEU A 61 4.27 -1.21 -21.26
C LEU A 61 4.15 0.02 -22.17
N ASN A 62 5.26 0.73 -22.42
CA ASN A 62 5.27 1.97 -23.20
C ASN A 62 5.61 1.79 -24.69
N VAL A 63 5.54 0.56 -25.21
CA VAL A 63 5.88 0.26 -26.61
C VAL A 63 4.69 0.60 -27.53
N PRO A 64 4.90 1.34 -28.63
CA PRO A 64 3.84 1.65 -29.58
C PRO A 64 3.24 0.38 -30.19
N VAL A 65 1.91 0.37 -30.32
CA VAL A 65 1.19 -0.70 -31.01
C VAL A 65 1.05 -0.29 -32.47
N ALA A 66 1.80 -0.97 -33.35
CA ALA A 66 1.83 -0.71 -34.78
C ALA A 66 1.91 -2.03 -35.56
N GLY A 67 1.41 -2.02 -36.80
CA GLY A 67 1.49 -3.16 -37.71
C GLY A 67 0.66 -4.39 -37.29
N LEU A 68 -0.36 -4.20 -36.45
CA LEU A 68 -1.25 -5.30 -36.05
C LEU A 68 -2.29 -5.60 -37.13
N LEU A 69 -2.57 -6.88 -37.31
CA LEU A 69 -3.68 -7.41 -38.10
C LEU A 69 -4.81 -7.89 -37.17
N PRO A 70 -6.07 -7.87 -37.63
CA PRO A 70 -7.19 -8.42 -36.86
C PRO A 70 -6.90 -9.86 -36.42
N GLY A 71 -7.00 -10.12 -35.11
CA GLY A 71 -6.65 -11.40 -34.47
C GLY A 71 -5.30 -11.40 -33.75
N ASP A 72 -4.43 -10.43 -34.03
CA ASP A 72 -3.11 -10.35 -33.41
C ASP A 72 -3.17 -10.11 -31.90
N LYS A 73 -2.13 -10.57 -31.22
CA LYS A 73 -1.96 -10.44 -29.77
C LYS A 73 -0.57 -9.93 -29.47
N VAL A 74 -0.51 -8.93 -28.59
CA VAL A 74 0.73 -8.44 -28.00
C VAL A 74 0.71 -8.80 -26.53
N GLU A 75 1.64 -9.64 -26.11
CA GLU A 75 1.81 -10.03 -24.71
C GLU A 75 3.02 -9.32 -24.11
N LYS A 76 2.85 -8.72 -22.94
CA LYS A 76 3.92 -8.12 -22.13
C LYS A 76 3.89 -8.70 -20.72
N LEU A 77 5.05 -8.87 -20.13
CA LEU A 77 5.19 -9.33 -18.74
C LEU A 77 5.45 -8.14 -17.83
N VAL A 78 4.85 -8.16 -16.64
CA VAL A 78 5.00 -7.13 -15.61
C VAL A 78 5.02 -7.82 -14.25
N THR A 79 6.00 -7.51 -13.42
CA THR A 79 5.97 -7.90 -12.00
C THR A 79 5.40 -6.75 -11.19
N LEU A 80 4.32 -7.01 -10.47
CA LEU A 80 3.69 -6.06 -9.54
C LEU A 80 4.12 -6.42 -8.11
N ALA A 81 4.78 -5.51 -7.42
CA ALA A 81 5.28 -5.75 -6.06
C ALA A 81 4.80 -4.67 -5.09
N ASN A 82 4.30 -5.06 -3.92
CA ASN A 82 4.14 -4.14 -2.80
C ASN A 82 5.44 -4.10 -2.00
N THR A 83 6.22 -3.03 -2.21
CA THR A 83 7.49 -2.79 -1.53
C THR A 83 7.34 -1.86 -0.32
N GLY A 84 6.10 -1.43 -0.04
CA GLY A 84 5.75 -0.74 1.19
C GLY A 84 5.78 -1.68 2.40
N ASN A 85 5.61 -1.12 3.59
CA ASN A 85 5.54 -1.87 4.84
C ASN A 85 4.09 -2.06 5.35
N SER A 86 3.09 -1.64 4.57
CA SER A 86 1.67 -1.80 4.87
C SER A 86 0.93 -2.56 3.77
N ASP A 87 -0.10 -3.32 4.16
CA ASP A 87 -1.03 -3.92 3.22
C ASP A 87 -1.87 -2.84 2.50
N LEU A 88 -2.34 -3.20 1.30
CA LEU A 88 -3.19 -2.40 0.43
C LEU A 88 -4.62 -2.90 0.48
N ASN A 89 -5.58 -2.00 0.37
CA ASN A 89 -6.99 -2.35 0.24
C ASN A 89 -7.32 -2.89 -1.17
N ASN A 90 -6.78 -2.22 -2.19
CA ASN A 90 -6.93 -2.63 -3.59
C ASN A 90 -5.82 -2.00 -4.45
N VAL A 91 -5.68 -2.52 -5.66
CA VAL A 91 -4.94 -1.91 -6.77
C VAL A 91 -5.89 -1.70 -7.93
N THR A 92 -5.87 -0.52 -8.52
CA THR A 92 -6.62 -0.20 -9.74
C THR A 92 -5.70 0.09 -10.90
N LEU A 93 -6.17 -0.21 -12.11
CA LEU A 93 -5.54 0.15 -13.36
C LEU A 93 -6.35 1.24 -14.07
N THR A 94 -5.65 2.28 -14.49
CA THR A 94 -6.13 3.26 -15.45
C THR A 94 -5.24 3.22 -16.68
N THR A 95 -5.84 3.04 -17.85
CA THR A 95 -5.19 3.11 -19.15
C THR A 95 -5.69 4.33 -19.92
N SER A 96 -4.77 4.99 -20.61
CA SER A 96 -5.06 6.20 -21.39
C SER A 96 -4.46 6.08 -22.79
N ALA A 97 -5.16 6.66 -23.77
CA ALA A 97 -4.59 6.83 -25.09
C ALA A 97 -3.52 7.93 -25.03
N GLY A 98 -2.45 7.78 -25.80
CA GLY A 98 -1.47 8.84 -25.97
C GLY A 98 -2.01 10.03 -26.75
N THR A 99 -1.11 10.94 -27.14
CA THR A 99 -1.47 12.21 -27.80
C THR A 99 -2.25 12.02 -29.10
N THR A 100 -2.05 10.90 -29.79
CA THR A 100 -2.78 10.56 -31.01
C THR A 100 -3.75 9.42 -30.72
N ALA A 101 -5.00 9.76 -30.44
CA ALA A 101 -6.07 8.77 -30.33
C ALA A 101 -6.38 8.20 -31.73
N SER A 102 -6.63 6.89 -31.81
CA SER A 102 -7.09 6.22 -33.03
C SER A 102 -8.23 5.26 -32.73
N LEU A 103 -8.85 4.70 -33.77
CA LEU A 103 -9.93 3.71 -33.64
C LEU A 103 -9.53 2.52 -32.77
N LEU A 104 -8.24 2.17 -32.75
CA LEU A 104 -7.66 1.15 -31.87
C LEU A 104 -7.95 1.41 -30.38
N THR A 105 -8.12 2.67 -29.98
CA THR A 105 -8.33 3.10 -28.58
C THR A 105 -9.71 3.71 -28.32
N THR A 106 -10.42 4.16 -29.35
CA THR A 106 -11.73 4.81 -29.19
C THR A 106 -12.90 3.86 -29.44
N ASP A 107 -12.73 2.82 -30.26
CA ASP A 107 -13.75 1.79 -30.47
C ASP A 107 -13.68 0.75 -29.35
N THR A 108 -14.72 0.67 -28.52
CA THR A 108 -14.78 -0.25 -27.38
C THR A 108 -15.07 -1.70 -27.76
N THR A 109 -15.59 -1.93 -28.97
CA THR A 109 -16.04 -3.25 -29.43
C THR A 109 -15.02 -3.90 -30.37
N ASN A 110 -14.56 -3.16 -31.37
CA ASN A 110 -13.63 -3.64 -32.40
C ASN A 110 -12.21 -3.06 -32.23
N GLY A 111 -12.03 -2.07 -31.34
CA GLY A 111 -10.70 -1.62 -30.96
C GLY A 111 -9.99 -2.60 -30.05
N LEU A 112 -8.76 -2.25 -29.65
CA LEU A 112 -7.91 -3.11 -28.84
C LEU A 112 -8.60 -3.50 -27.53
N GLN A 113 -8.41 -4.75 -27.15
CA GLN A 113 -8.94 -5.33 -25.93
C GLN A 113 -7.78 -5.72 -25.00
N LEU A 114 -7.95 -5.51 -23.71
CA LEU A 114 -6.96 -5.76 -22.68
C LEU A 114 -7.43 -6.87 -21.73
N THR A 115 -6.53 -7.80 -21.43
CA THR A 115 -6.69 -8.82 -20.39
C THR A 115 -5.43 -8.88 -19.56
N ILE A 116 -5.56 -9.11 -18.25
CA ILE A 116 -4.41 -9.33 -17.36
C ILE A 116 -4.59 -10.64 -16.61
N GLU A 117 -3.58 -11.49 -16.71
CA GLU A 117 -3.50 -12.77 -16.01
C GLU A 117 -2.32 -12.74 -15.04
N ASN A 118 -2.46 -13.39 -13.89
CA ASN A 118 -1.36 -13.65 -12.96
C ASN A 118 -0.95 -15.12 -13.06
N CYS A 119 0.34 -15.39 -12.94
CA CYS A 119 0.88 -16.73 -12.75
C CYS A 119 1.47 -16.83 -11.34
N SER A 120 1.21 -17.94 -10.64
CA SER A 120 1.77 -18.18 -9.31
C SER A 120 3.31 -18.25 -9.28
N VAL A 121 3.95 -18.38 -10.44
CA VAL A 121 5.40 -18.34 -10.65
C VAL A 121 5.72 -17.39 -11.81
N ALA A 122 7.00 -17.06 -12.01
CA ALA A 122 7.41 -16.25 -13.14
C ALA A 122 7.00 -16.91 -14.48
N TRP A 123 6.51 -16.09 -15.42
CA TRP A 123 6.22 -16.54 -16.78
C TRP A 123 7.51 -16.94 -17.50
N THR A 124 7.41 -17.95 -18.37
CA THR A 124 8.54 -18.45 -19.16
C THR A 124 8.38 -18.09 -20.64
N GLY A 125 9.51 -17.93 -21.33
CA GLY A 125 9.60 -17.54 -22.73
C GLY A 125 10.52 -16.34 -22.93
N THR A 126 11.36 -16.38 -23.95
CA THR A 126 12.21 -15.23 -24.35
C THR A 126 11.46 -14.22 -25.21
N ALA A 127 10.36 -14.66 -25.84
CA ALA A 127 9.42 -13.85 -26.61
C ALA A 127 8.00 -14.44 -26.45
N ALA A 128 7.00 -13.64 -26.78
CA ALA A 128 5.60 -14.10 -26.81
C ALA A 128 5.41 -15.23 -27.85
N PRO A 129 4.52 -16.20 -27.60
CA PRO A 129 3.63 -16.29 -26.44
C PRO A 129 4.32 -16.79 -25.17
N TYR A 130 4.00 -16.19 -24.02
CA TYR A 130 4.53 -16.59 -22.73
C TYR A 130 3.70 -17.70 -22.08
N SER A 131 4.40 -18.60 -21.39
CA SER A 131 3.80 -19.76 -20.72
C SER A 131 3.88 -19.64 -19.20
N CYS A 132 2.87 -20.16 -18.50
CA CYS A 132 2.83 -20.23 -17.04
C CYS A 132 2.93 -21.70 -16.65
N ALA A 133 3.94 -22.05 -15.85
CA ALA A 133 4.13 -23.40 -15.33
C ALA A 133 3.34 -23.66 -14.03
N GLY A 134 2.80 -22.60 -13.41
CA GLY A 134 2.02 -22.66 -12.18
C GLY A 134 0.52 -22.51 -12.40
N THR A 135 -0.18 -21.99 -11.39
CA THR A 135 -1.61 -21.69 -11.46
C THR A 135 -1.82 -20.31 -12.08
N LYS A 136 -2.70 -20.25 -13.10
CA LYS A 136 -3.15 -18.99 -13.69
C LYS A 136 -4.41 -18.48 -12.99
N THR A 137 -4.46 -17.18 -12.74
CA THR A 137 -5.67 -16.49 -12.30
C THR A 137 -5.92 -15.25 -13.15
N THR A 138 -7.19 -14.95 -13.40
CA THR A 138 -7.57 -13.73 -14.11
C THR A 138 -7.57 -12.56 -13.13
N VAL A 139 -6.77 -11.54 -13.43
CA VAL A 139 -6.67 -10.30 -12.63
C VAL A 139 -7.60 -9.23 -13.19
N LEU A 140 -7.63 -9.11 -14.52
CA LEU A 140 -8.54 -8.26 -15.28
C LEU A 140 -9.12 -9.07 -16.42
N ALA A 141 -10.45 -9.23 -16.43
CA ALA A 141 -11.16 -9.86 -17.53
C ALA A 141 -11.06 -9.02 -18.81
N THR A 142 -11.27 -9.65 -19.97
CA THR A 142 -11.18 -8.96 -21.27
C THR A 142 -12.13 -7.78 -21.33
N GLY A 143 -11.65 -6.66 -21.86
CA GLY A 143 -12.46 -5.49 -22.12
C GLY A 143 -11.70 -4.42 -22.90
N PRO A 144 -12.30 -3.25 -23.15
CA PRO A 144 -11.67 -2.19 -23.93
C PRO A 144 -10.30 -1.78 -23.38
N VAL A 145 -9.35 -1.49 -24.27
CA VAL A 145 -7.98 -1.15 -23.86
C VAL A 145 -7.90 0.14 -23.04
N ILE A 146 -8.80 1.11 -23.30
CA ILE A 146 -8.89 2.36 -22.54
C ILE A 146 -9.97 2.21 -21.47
N ALA A 147 -9.55 2.30 -20.22
CA ALA A 147 -10.40 2.15 -19.07
C ALA A 147 -9.85 2.91 -17.87
N ALA A 148 -10.73 3.44 -17.03
CA ALA A 148 -10.35 4.12 -15.80
C ALA A 148 -10.73 3.30 -14.57
N ASN A 149 -9.88 3.33 -13.55
CA ASN A 149 -10.13 2.81 -12.20
C ASN A 149 -10.62 1.36 -12.18
N LYS A 150 -10.07 0.51 -13.05
CA LYS A 150 -10.43 -0.91 -13.09
C LYS A 150 -9.75 -1.64 -11.94
N ALA A 151 -10.55 -2.18 -11.02
CA ALA A 151 -10.04 -2.99 -9.93
C ALA A 151 -9.35 -4.25 -10.46
N LEU A 152 -8.12 -4.47 -9.99
CA LEU A 152 -7.34 -5.67 -10.26
C LEU A 152 -7.62 -6.69 -9.14
N ASN A 153 -8.10 -7.86 -9.53
CA ASN A 153 -8.54 -8.89 -8.59
C ASN A 153 -7.47 -9.99 -8.43
N ASN A 154 -7.61 -10.84 -7.42
CA ASN A 154 -6.76 -12.02 -7.22
C ASN A 154 -5.26 -11.70 -7.13
N LEU A 155 -4.93 -10.52 -6.59
CA LEU A 155 -3.57 -10.06 -6.35
C LEU A 155 -3.07 -10.51 -5.00
N THR A 156 -1.90 -11.15 -4.97
CA THR A 156 -1.19 -11.48 -3.72
C THR A 156 -0.38 -10.29 -3.21
N SER A 157 0.01 -9.38 -4.10
CA SER A 157 0.71 -8.12 -3.81
C SER A 157 -0.13 -7.10 -3.01
N LEU A 158 -1.38 -7.41 -2.67
CA LEU A 158 -2.11 -6.60 -1.68
C LEU A 158 -1.45 -6.69 -0.29
N THR A 159 -0.83 -7.82 0.03
CA THR A 159 -0.06 -7.98 1.25
C THR A 159 1.34 -7.39 1.07
N SER A 160 1.84 -6.73 2.11
CA SER A 160 3.20 -6.20 2.18
C SER A 160 4.24 -7.26 1.78
N THR A 161 5.27 -6.84 1.05
CA THR A 161 6.39 -7.66 0.54
C THR A 161 6.02 -8.78 -0.43
N LYS A 162 4.77 -8.87 -0.91
CA LYS A 162 4.33 -9.88 -1.89
C LYS A 162 4.39 -9.35 -3.32
N THR A 163 4.45 -10.27 -4.27
CA THR A 163 4.62 -9.98 -5.69
C THR A 163 3.70 -10.84 -6.55
N ASP A 164 3.16 -10.27 -7.61
CA ASP A 164 2.40 -10.98 -8.66
C ASP A 164 3.16 -10.96 -9.99
N ASN A 165 3.12 -12.07 -10.72
CA ASN A 165 3.73 -12.22 -12.05
C ASN A 165 2.65 -12.04 -13.10
N LEU A 166 2.46 -10.79 -13.55
CA LEU A 166 1.38 -10.43 -14.46
C LEU A 166 1.82 -10.60 -15.91
N LYS A 167 0.88 -11.09 -16.74
CA LYS A 167 0.93 -11.00 -18.18
C LYS A 167 -0.21 -10.10 -18.65
N VAL A 168 0.16 -9.04 -19.35
CA VAL A 168 -0.74 -8.08 -19.98
C VAL A 168 -0.87 -8.46 -21.45
N THR A 169 -2.07 -8.82 -21.86
CA THR A 169 -2.37 -9.22 -23.24
C THR A 169 -3.25 -8.17 -23.89
N THR A 170 -2.74 -7.53 -24.92
CA THR A 170 -3.52 -6.66 -25.80
C THR A 170 -3.91 -7.45 -27.04
N THR A 171 -5.20 -7.61 -27.31
CA THR A 171 -5.72 -8.32 -28.48
C THR A 171 -6.36 -7.33 -29.44
N PHE A 172 -6.07 -7.45 -30.73
CA PHE A 172 -6.83 -6.76 -31.76
C PHE A 172 -7.96 -7.68 -32.25
N PRO A 173 -9.25 -7.35 -32.06
CA PRO A 173 -10.35 -8.23 -32.42
C PRO A 173 -10.37 -8.63 -33.89
N THR A 174 -10.75 -9.88 -34.18
CA THR A 174 -10.93 -10.38 -35.56
C THR A 174 -12.09 -9.70 -36.30
N THR A 175 -12.99 -9.03 -35.57
CA THR A 175 -14.12 -8.28 -36.12
C THR A 175 -13.73 -6.87 -36.60
N ALA A 176 -12.48 -6.45 -36.40
CA ALA A 176 -12.00 -5.18 -36.89
C ALA A 176 -11.84 -5.19 -38.42
N GLY A 177 -12.52 -4.25 -39.10
CA GLY A 177 -12.49 -4.11 -40.55
C GLY A 177 -11.40 -3.17 -41.07
N ASP A 178 -11.43 -2.90 -42.38
CA ASP A 178 -10.41 -2.11 -43.09
C ASP A 178 -10.26 -0.66 -42.59
N THR A 179 -11.24 -0.12 -41.85
CA THR A 179 -11.16 1.21 -41.24
C THR A 179 -10.03 1.36 -40.21
N PHE A 180 -9.50 0.24 -39.70
CA PHE A 180 -8.38 0.22 -38.77
C PHE A 180 -7.01 0.14 -39.47
N GLN A 181 -6.97 0.02 -40.81
CA GLN A 181 -5.72 -0.12 -41.55
C GLN A 181 -4.81 1.10 -41.35
N GLY A 182 -3.54 0.85 -41.02
CA GLY A 182 -2.54 1.89 -40.77
C GLY A 182 -2.74 2.65 -39.45
N ALA A 183 -3.73 2.29 -38.63
CA ALA A 183 -3.91 2.88 -37.33
C ALA A 183 -2.74 2.52 -36.40
N THR A 184 -2.26 3.51 -35.67
CA THR A 184 -1.26 3.34 -34.61
C THR A 184 -1.79 3.98 -33.34
N SER A 185 -1.39 3.46 -32.19
CA SER A 185 -1.66 4.14 -30.92
C SER A 185 -0.59 3.79 -29.89
N THR A 186 -0.50 4.64 -28.88
CA THR A 186 0.30 4.41 -27.68
C THR A 186 -0.64 4.35 -26.48
N ILE A 187 -0.41 3.41 -25.57
CA ILE A 187 -1.24 3.22 -24.38
C ILE A 187 -0.39 3.53 -23.16
N GLY A 188 -0.83 4.47 -22.34
CA GLY A 188 -0.26 4.72 -21.03
C GLY A 188 -0.93 3.83 -19.99
N PHE A 189 -0.16 3.19 -19.12
CA PHE A 189 -0.65 2.34 -18.03
C PHE A 189 -0.30 2.96 -16.67
N SER A 190 -1.30 3.14 -15.81
CA SER A 190 -1.12 3.67 -14.45
C SER A 190 -1.75 2.73 -13.43
N PHE A 191 -0.92 2.16 -12.57
CA PHE A 191 -1.35 1.30 -11.47
C PHE A 191 -1.39 2.13 -10.18
N THR A 192 -2.53 2.11 -9.49
CA THR A 192 -2.73 2.90 -8.27
C THR A 192 -3.11 1.97 -7.12
N GLY A 193 -2.27 1.92 -6.08
CA GLY A 193 -2.53 1.20 -4.84
C GLY A 193 -3.18 2.11 -3.81
N THR A 194 -4.25 1.66 -3.18
CA THR A 194 -4.84 2.37 -2.03
C THR A 194 -4.44 1.68 -0.73
N GLN A 195 -4.09 2.45 0.28
CA GLN A 195 -3.77 1.93 1.61
C GLN A 195 -4.97 1.17 2.21
N ARG A 196 -4.70 0.16 3.05
CA ARG A 196 -5.71 -0.49 3.89
C ARG A 196 -6.47 0.50 4.79
N THR A 197 -7.67 0.15 5.22
CA THR A 197 -8.37 0.93 6.25
C THR A 197 -7.61 0.96 7.57
N GLU A 198 -7.87 1.98 8.39
CA GLU A 198 -7.27 2.11 9.71
C GLU A 198 -7.58 0.89 10.60
N THR A 199 -6.64 0.55 11.48
CA THR A 199 -6.82 -0.53 12.46
C THR A 199 -6.23 -0.05 13.78
N THR A 200 -7.02 -0.12 14.85
CA THR A 200 -6.54 0.05 16.22
C THR A 200 -5.68 -1.16 16.61
N LYS A 201 -4.51 -0.92 17.21
CA LYS A 201 -3.60 -1.95 17.71
C LYS A 201 -3.51 -1.91 19.22
#